data_AF-A0A8T8D7U2-F1
#
_entry.id   AF-A0A8T8D7U2-F1
#
_cell.length_a   1.000
_cell.length_b   1.000
_cell.length_c   1.000
_cell.angle_alpha   90.00
_cell.angle_beta   90.00
_cell.angle_gamma   90.00
#
_symmetry.space_group_name_H-M   'P 1'
#
loop_
_entity.id
_entity.type
_entity.pdbx_description
1 polymer ?
#
loop_
_entity_poly.entity_id
_entity_poly.type
_entity_poly.pdbx_seq_one_letter_code
_entity_poly.pdbx_strand_id
1 'polypeptide(L)'
;MEKLNRPQIRPHLKVKAGARRDRARRRQRGFTLIELGVVLAVLAILVAIAVPTYLRMVARARESEAQQAWSMVKAELWSYYLQHSQFPSENGSSWWEEIDQPTSDNWAYSGRNDGTAAKMVATPKQSNSTALCWTLNNDGTVDTGRGQECQQ
;
A
#
# COMPACT_ATOMS: atom_id res chain seq x y z
N MET A 1 103.03 40.03 22.09
CA MET A 1 102.91 38.77 22.85
C MET A 1 101.78 38.94 23.84
N GLU A 2 100.88 37.96 23.89
CA GLU A 2 99.96 37.68 24.99
C GLU A 2 98.95 38.79 25.37
N LYS A 3 97.64 38.59 25.38
CA LYS A 3 96.87 37.44 25.86
C LYS A 3 95.52 37.36 25.14
N LEU A 4 95.17 36.12 24.80
CA LEU A 4 93.84 35.49 24.95
C LEU A 4 92.74 36.39 25.55
N ASN A 5 91.51 36.23 25.04
CA ASN A 5 90.44 35.53 25.77
C ASN A 5 89.05 35.90 25.20
N ARG A 6 88.53 35.09 24.27
CA ARG A 6 87.07 34.84 24.20
C ARG A 6 86.78 33.70 25.20
N PRO A 7 85.54 33.40 25.66
CA PRO A 7 84.20 34.02 25.58
C PRO A 7 83.54 34.06 27.00
N GLN A 8 82.26 34.39 27.25
CA GLN A 8 81.09 33.50 27.23
C GLN A 8 79.83 34.33 27.52
N ILE A 9 78.86 34.34 26.59
CA ILE A 9 77.54 34.96 26.79
C ILE A 9 76.68 34.01 27.63
N ARG A 10 75.99 34.59 28.61
CA ARG A 10 75.31 33.93 29.74
C ARG A 10 74.16 32.98 29.33
N PRO A 11 73.79 32.05 30.22
CA PRO A 11 73.02 30.87 29.88
C PRO A 11 71.49 31.04 29.95
N HIS A 12 70.85 30.56 28.89
CA HIS A 12 69.66 29.69 28.85
C HIS A 12 68.46 30.04 29.77
N LEU A 13 67.55 30.87 29.23
CA LEU A 13 66.16 30.94 29.69
C LEU A 13 65.45 29.63 29.32
N LYS A 14 65.22 28.74 30.30
CA LYS A 14 64.38 27.55 30.10
C LYS A 14 62.90 27.97 30.03
N VAL A 15 62.40 28.16 28.81
CA VAL A 15 60.96 28.25 28.54
C VAL A 15 60.34 26.89 28.83
N LYS A 16 59.50 26.78 29.87
CA LYS A 16 58.66 25.61 30.07
C LYS A 16 57.59 25.62 28.97
N ALA A 17 57.73 24.73 27.99
CA ALA A 17 56.70 24.49 27.00
C ALA A 17 55.42 24.03 27.73
N GLY A 18 54.35 24.82 27.62
CA GLY A 18 53.04 24.46 28.14
C GLY A 18 52.58 23.16 27.48
N ALA A 19 52.23 22.18 28.31
CA ALA A 19 51.66 20.92 27.85
C ALA A 19 50.38 21.21 27.04
N ARG A 20 50.48 21.10 25.71
CA ARG A 20 49.31 21.08 24.84
C ARG A 20 48.51 19.84 25.21
N ARG A 21 47.34 20.03 25.81
CA ARG A 21 46.34 18.97 25.95
C ARG A 21 45.87 18.61 24.55
N ASP A 22 46.45 17.56 23.97
CA ASP A 22 45.96 16.95 22.75
C ASP A 22 44.56 16.39 23.01
N ARG A 23 43.54 17.18 22.64
CA ARG A 23 42.19 16.65 22.52
C ARG A 23 42.24 15.62 21.41
N ALA A 24 42.20 14.34 21.77
CA ALA A 24 42.06 13.25 20.82
C ALA A 24 40.84 13.54 19.92
N ARG A 25 41.10 14.05 18.71
CA ARG A 25 40.08 14.18 17.67
C ARG A 25 39.56 12.78 17.41
N ARG A 26 38.37 12.46 17.89
CA ARG A 26 37.65 11.27 17.46
C ARG A 26 37.56 11.35 15.93
N ARG A 27 38.30 10.50 15.24
CA ARG A 27 38.25 10.41 13.77
C ARG A 27 36.81 10.05 13.41
N GLN A 28 36.08 10.99 12.82
CA GLN A 28 34.79 10.69 12.20
C GLN A 28 35.09 9.78 11.00
N ARG A 29 34.74 8.51 11.12
CA ARG A 29 34.74 7.57 9.99
C ARG A 29 33.49 7.88 9.18
N GLY A 30 33.66 8.43 7.98
CA GLY A 30 32.57 8.59 7.02
C GLY A 30 32.26 7.28 6.31
N PHE A 31 31.03 7.14 5.82
CA PHE A 31 30.65 6.06 4.90
C PHE A 31 31.46 6.14 3.61
N THR A 32 31.90 4.99 3.11
CA THR A 32 32.56 4.90 1.80
C THR A 32 31.51 4.89 0.68
N LEU A 33 31.86 5.43 -0.50
CA LEU A 33 30.97 5.35 -1.68
C LEU A 33 30.68 3.89 -2.09
N ILE A 34 31.64 2.98 -1.83
CA ILE A 34 31.46 1.57 -2.11
C ILE A 34 30.47 0.90 -1.15
N GLU A 35 30.43 1.29 0.14
CA GLU A 35 29.41 0.82 1.08
C GLU A 35 28.01 1.23 0.63
N LEU A 36 27.83 2.48 0.22
CA LEU A 36 26.53 2.93 -0.27
C LEU A 36 26.15 2.25 -1.60
N GLY A 37 27.12 2.02 -2.49
CA GLY A 37 26.91 1.35 -3.78
C GLY A 37 26.38 -0.08 -3.64
N VAL A 38 26.97 -0.88 -2.75
CA VAL A 38 26.50 -2.26 -2.50
C VAL A 38 25.11 -2.27 -1.85
N VAL A 39 24.84 -1.36 -0.92
CA VAL A 39 23.52 -1.25 -0.27
C VAL A 39 22.43 -0.92 -1.29
N LEU A 40 22.68 0.04 -2.18
CA LEU A 40 21.72 0.39 -3.23
C LEU A 40 21.52 -0.76 -4.23
N ALA A 41 22.56 -1.53 -4.54
CA ALA A 41 22.44 -2.71 -5.40
C ALA A 41 21.51 -3.78 -4.80
N VAL A 42 21.66 -4.08 -3.50
CA VAL A 42 20.76 -5.01 -2.81
C VAL A 42 19.34 -4.45 -2.70
N LEU A 43 19.19 -3.16 -2.36
CA LEU A 43 17.88 -2.51 -2.28
C LEU A 43 17.13 -2.54 -3.61
N ALA A 44 17.82 -2.35 -4.74
CA ALA A 44 17.21 -2.43 -6.07
C ALA A 44 16.59 -3.82 -6.34
N ILE A 45 17.29 -4.89 -5.96
CA ILE A 45 16.79 -6.27 -6.09
C ILE A 45 15.54 -6.47 -5.22
N LEU A 46 15.56 -5.98 -3.98
CA LEU A 46 14.41 -6.09 -3.08
C LEU A 46 13.19 -5.36 -3.61
N VAL A 47 13.35 -4.11 -4.07
CA VAL A 47 12.26 -3.27 -4.61
C VAL A 47 11.65 -3.91 -5.85
N ALA A 48 12.46 -4.50 -6.74
CA ALA A 48 11.99 -5.15 -7.96
C ALA A 48 10.98 -6.28 -7.68
N ILE A 49 11.14 -7.02 -6.57
CA ILE A 49 10.22 -8.09 -6.16
C ILE A 49 9.09 -7.56 -5.27
N ALA A 50 9.41 -6.63 -4.37
CA ALA A 50 8.48 -6.13 -3.37
C ALA A 50 7.32 -5.32 -3.98
N VAL A 51 7.61 -4.42 -4.93
CA VAL A 51 6.61 -3.52 -5.52
C VAL A 51 5.48 -4.27 -6.25
N PRO A 52 5.73 -5.16 -7.22
CA PRO A 52 4.64 -5.84 -7.91
C PRO A 52 3.82 -6.73 -6.95
N THR A 53 4.45 -7.26 -5.91
CA THR A 53 3.78 -8.10 -4.91
C THR A 53 2.88 -7.26 -4.00
N TYR A 54 3.37 -6.11 -3.55
CA TYR A 54 2.58 -5.15 -2.76
C TYR A 54 1.36 -4.65 -3.54
N LEU A 55 1.51 -4.28 -4.82
CA LEU A 55 0.40 -3.82 -5.65
C LEU A 55 -0.69 -4.89 -5.82
N ARG A 56 -0.31 -6.16 -5.99
CA ARG A 56 -1.27 -7.28 -6.03
C ARG A 56 -1.98 -7.49 -4.70
N MET A 57 -1.29 -7.33 -3.58
CA MET A 57 -1.89 -7.45 -2.25
C MET A 57 -2.95 -6.36 -2.02
N VAL A 58 -2.65 -5.11 -2.39
CA VAL A 58 -3.62 -4.01 -2.32
C VAL A 58 -4.82 -4.26 -3.24
N ALA A 59 -4.59 -4.74 -4.47
CA ALA A 59 -5.69 -5.10 -5.36
C ALA A 59 -6.61 -6.17 -4.76
N ARG A 60 -6.04 -7.26 -4.20
CA ARG A 60 -6.81 -8.31 -3.52
C ARG A 60 -7.58 -7.80 -2.31
N ALA A 61 -6.99 -6.89 -1.53
CA ALA A 61 -7.68 -6.28 -0.40
C ALA A 61 -8.92 -5.48 -0.85
N ARG A 62 -8.81 -4.73 -1.96
CA ARG A 62 -9.94 -4.02 -2.56
C ARG A 62 -11.00 -4.98 -3.10
N GLU A 63 -10.61 -6.08 -3.74
CA GLU A 63 -11.59 -7.08 -4.20
C GLU A 63 -12.32 -7.71 -3.01
N SER A 64 -11.64 -7.97 -1.89
CA SER A 64 -12.25 -8.47 -0.67
C SER A 64 -13.28 -7.51 -0.09
N GLU A 65 -13.07 -6.19 -0.22
CA GLU A 65 -14.04 -5.17 0.20
C GLU A 65 -15.35 -5.30 -0.60
N ALA A 66 -15.26 -5.40 -1.93
CA ALA A 66 -16.43 -5.59 -2.78
C ALA A 66 -17.15 -6.93 -2.50
N GLN A 67 -16.39 -7.97 -2.17
CA GLN A 67 -16.96 -9.27 -1.84
C GLN A 67 -17.67 -9.28 -0.47
N GLN A 68 -17.21 -8.48 0.49
CA GLN A 68 -17.91 -8.27 1.76
C GLN A 68 -19.23 -7.53 1.52
N ALA A 69 -19.21 -6.46 0.72
CA ALA A 69 -20.42 -5.74 0.33
C ALA A 69 -21.44 -6.68 -0.35
N TRP A 70 -21.01 -7.50 -1.30
CA TRP A 70 -21.86 -8.52 -1.92
C TRP A 70 -22.46 -9.49 -0.91
N SER A 71 -21.68 -9.94 0.06
CA SER A 71 -22.14 -10.94 1.05
C SER A 71 -23.28 -10.39 1.91
N MET A 72 -23.25 -9.10 2.26
CA MET A 72 -24.33 -8.41 2.97
C MET A 72 -25.59 -8.33 2.11
N VAL A 73 -25.46 -7.82 0.89
CA VAL A 73 -26.57 -7.67 -0.06
C VAL A 73 -27.21 -9.01 -0.40
N LYS A 74 -26.39 -10.05 -0.63
CA LYS A 74 -26.87 -11.41 -0.92
C LYS A 74 -27.74 -11.95 0.22
N ALA A 75 -27.33 -11.74 1.47
CA ALA A 75 -28.08 -12.24 2.62
C ALA A 75 -29.47 -11.58 2.71
N GLU A 76 -29.53 -10.27 2.47
CA GLU A 76 -30.78 -9.52 2.45
C GLU A 76 -31.70 -9.98 1.30
N LEU A 77 -31.17 -10.02 0.06
CA LEU A 77 -31.91 -10.51 -1.12
C LEU A 77 -32.45 -11.92 -0.93
N TRP A 78 -31.62 -12.83 -0.38
CA TRP A 78 -32.04 -14.20 -0.13
C TRP A 78 -33.12 -14.29 0.95
N SER A 79 -33.00 -13.51 2.03
CA SER A 79 -34.01 -13.45 3.07
C SER A 79 -35.37 -12.96 2.56
N TYR A 80 -35.36 -12.00 1.62
CA TYR A 80 -36.56 -11.51 0.96
C TYR A 80 -37.16 -12.58 0.04
N TYR A 81 -36.32 -13.22 -0.76
CA TYR A 81 -36.74 -14.27 -1.69
C TYR A 81 -37.42 -15.45 -0.97
N LEU A 82 -36.90 -15.87 0.19
CA LEU A 82 -37.52 -16.93 0.98
C LEU A 82 -38.94 -16.60 1.49
N GLN A 83 -39.25 -15.30 1.66
CA GLN A 83 -40.56 -14.86 2.14
C GLN A 83 -41.55 -14.64 0.99
N HIS A 84 -41.08 -14.14 -0.15
CA HIS A 84 -41.94 -13.69 -1.25
C HIS A 84 -41.85 -14.58 -2.51
N SER A 85 -40.93 -15.55 -2.55
CA SER A 85 -40.62 -16.37 -3.72
C SER A 85 -40.25 -15.58 -4.99
N GLN A 86 -39.81 -14.33 -4.82
CA GLN A 86 -39.37 -13.44 -5.88
C GLN A 86 -38.32 -12.47 -5.32
N PHE A 87 -37.43 -11.98 -6.17
CA PHE A 87 -36.54 -10.88 -5.78
C PHE A 87 -37.33 -9.57 -5.69
N PRO A 88 -36.86 -8.59 -4.91
CA PRO A 88 -37.53 -7.30 -4.82
C PRO A 88 -37.56 -6.63 -6.20
N SER A 89 -38.74 -6.21 -6.61
CA SER A 89 -38.94 -5.38 -7.81
C SER A 89 -40.28 -4.68 -7.66
N GLU A 90 -40.28 -3.44 -7.21
CA GLU A 90 -41.51 -2.67 -7.10
C GLU A 90 -41.80 -1.93 -8.42
N ASN A 91 -42.89 -2.26 -9.11
CA ASN A 91 -43.37 -1.49 -10.27
C ASN A 91 -42.34 -1.23 -11.40
N GLY A 92 -41.37 -2.13 -11.58
CA GLY A 92 -40.31 -1.99 -12.60
C GLY A 92 -39.06 -1.24 -12.14
N SER A 93 -38.96 -0.84 -10.87
CA SER A 93 -37.71 -0.40 -10.25
C SER A 93 -36.79 -1.61 -9.94
N SER A 94 -35.50 -1.33 -9.87
CA SER A 94 -34.50 -2.31 -9.43
C SER A 94 -34.56 -2.43 -7.90
N TRP A 95 -34.42 -3.64 -7.32
CA TRP A 95 -34.23 -3.85 -5.86
C TRP A 95 -33.13 -2.96 -5.25
N TRP A 96 -32.22 -2.46 -6.08
CA TRP A 96 -31.10 -1.61 -5.69
C TRP A 96 -31.52 -0.34 -4.95
N GLU A 97 -32.73 0.16 -5.18
CA GLU A 97 -33.25 1.36 -4.53
C GLU A 97 -33.93 1.07 -3.18
N GLU A 98 -34.25 -0.19 -2.91
CA GLU A 98 -34.97 -0.64 -1.71
C GLU A 98 -34.03 -1.09 -0.58
N ILE A 99 -32.76 -1.33 -0.88
CA ILE A 99 -31.73 -1.76 0.09
C ILE A 99 -30.81 -0.61 0.51
N ASP A 100 -30.16 -0.75 1.67
CA ASP A 100 -29.07 0.16 2.05
C ASP A 100 -27.84 -0.09 1.16
N GLN A 101 -27.51 0.90 0.32
CA GLN A 101 -26.49 0.73 -0.70
C GLN A 101 -25.10 0.74 -0.05
N PRO A 102 -24.26 -0.31 -0.26
CA PRO A 102 -22.92 -0.32 0.29
C PRO A 102 -22.12 0.87 -0.25
N THR A 103 -21.44 1.59 0.63
CA THR A 103 -20.56 2.69 0.27
C THR A 103 -19.10 2.26 0.37
N SER A 104 -18.29 2.74 -0.56
CA SER A 104 -16.87 2.40 -0.68
C SER A 104 -16.12 3.53 -1.34
N ASP A 105 -14.87 3.77 -0.93
CA ASP A 105 -13.96 4.69 -1.62
C ASP A 105 -13.39 4.10 -2.91
N ASN A 106 -13.32 2.77 -2.99
CA ASN A 106 -12.69 2.04 -4.09
C ASN A 106 -13.69 1.60 -5.18
N TRP A 107 -14.96 1.42 -4.80
CA TRP A 107 -15.99 0.84 -5.66
C TRP A 107 -17.24 1.71 -5.72
N ALA A 108 -17.86 1.72 -6.90
CA ALA A 108 -19.23 2.17 -7.10
C ALA A 108 -20.09 0.93 -7.36
N TYR A 109 -21.18 0.76 -6.61
CA TYR A 109 -22.05 -0.40 -6.73
C TYR A 109 -23.34 -0.05 -7.46
N SER A 110 -23.89 -1.03 -8.18
CA SER A 110 -25.19 -0.94 -8.83
C SER A 110 -25.86 -2.30 -8.82
N GLY A 111 -27.19 -2.32 -8.75
CA GLY A 111 -28.00 -3.53 -8.80
C GLY A 111 -28.96 -3.49 -9.97
N ARG A 112 -29.13 -4.62 -10.64
CA ARG A 112 -30.10 -4.83 -11.72
C ARG A 112 -30.92 -6.08 -11.46
N ASN A 113 -32.16 -6.06 -11.92
CA ASN A 113 -33.02 -7.23 -12.05
C ASN A 113 -32.96 -7.72 -13.50
N ASP A 114 -32.80 -9.03 -13.69
CA ASP A 114 -32.93 -9.68 -15.00
C ASP A 114 -34.19 -10.57 -15.07
N GLY A 115 -35.25 -10.17 -14.35
CA GLY A 115 -36.53 -10.87 -14.29
C GLY A 115 -36.57 -12.10 -13.36
N THR A 116 -35.53 -12.93 -13.34
CA THR A 116 -35.44 -14.13 -12.49
C THR A 116 -34.21 -14.19 -11.59
N ALA A 117 -33.32 -13.21 -11.72
CA ALA A 117 -32.06 -13.14 -10.96
C ALA A 117 -31.75 -11.70 -10.55
N ALA A 118 -31.09 -11.56 -9.40
CA ALA A 118 -30.62 -10.28 -8.87
C ALA A 118 -29.12 -10.12 -9.14
N LYS A 119 -28.74 -9.12 -9.93
CA LYS A 119 -27.35 -8.88 -10.35
C LYS A 119 -26.77 -7.65 -9.68
N MET A 120 -25.68 -7.80 -8.93
CA MET A 120 -24.89 -6.68 -8.40
C MET A 120 -23.61 -6.50 -9.20
N VAL A 121 -23.26 -5.25 -9.52
CA VAL A 121 -22.03 -4.88 -10.21
C VAL A 121 -21.24 -3.89 -9.37
N ALA A 122 -20.00 -4.22 -9.05
CA ALA A 122 -19.01 -3.33 -8.45
C ALA A 122 -18.08 -2.80 -9.55
N THR A 123 -18.20 -1.51 -9.85
CA THR A 123 -17.35 -0.80 -10.79
C THR A 123 -16.22 -0.11 -10.04
N PRO A 124 -14.94 -0.35 -10.39
CA PRO A 124 -13.83 0.26 -9.69
C PRO A 124 -13.78 1.76 -10.00
N LYS A 125 -13.60 2.58 -8.95
CA LYS A 125 -13.38 4.03 -9.09
C LYS A 125 -11.95 4.35 -9.56
N GLN A 126 -11.04 3.38 -9.50
CA GLN A 126 -9.64 3.51 -9.88
C GLN A 126 -9.31 2.64 -11.10
N SER A 127 -8.49 3.17 -12.01
CA SER A 127 -8.16 2.56 -13.32
C SER A 127 -7.41 1.22 -13.24
N ASN A 128 -6.82 0.88 -12.09
CA ASN A 128 -5.99 -0.32 -11.93
C ASN A 128 -6.78 -1.58 -11.50
N SER A 129 -8.10 -1.49 -11.36
CA SER A 129 -8.97 -2.60 -10.98
C SER A 129 -9.94 -2.95 -12.09
N THR A 130 -10.42 -4.20 -12.12
CA THR A 130 -11.43 -4.67 -13.06
C THR A 130 -12.80 -4.70 -12.39
N ALA A 131 -13.88 -4.42 -13.12
CA ALA A 131 -15.24 -4.55 -12.61
C ALA A 131 -15.52 -5.99 -12.13
N LEU A 132 -16.29 -6.13 -11.07
CA LEU A 132 -16.73 -7.41 -10.51
C LEU A 132 -18.26 -7.45 -10.55
N CYS A 133 -18.83 -8.61 -10.79
CA CYS A 133 -20.28 -8.78 -10.74
C CYS A 133 -20.65 -10.13 -10.17
N TRP A 134 -21.83 -10.14 -9.55
CA TRP A 134 -22.45 -11.30 -8.98
C TRP A 134 -23.91 -11.34 -9.38
N THR A 135 -24.39 -12.51 -9.78
CA THR A 135 -25.79 -12.76 -10.09
C THR A 135 -26.29 -13.84 -9.14
N LEU A 136 -27.27 -13.50 -8.31
CA LEU A 136 -27.98 -14.44 -7.45
C LEU A 136 -29.20 -14.96 -8.21
N ASN A 137 -29.18 -16.26 -8.51
CA ASN A 137 -30.27 -16.94 -9.18
C ASN A 137 -31.33 -17.40 -8.17
N ASN A 138 -32.53 -17.68 -8.69
CA ASN A 138 -33.68 -18.14 -7.91
C ASN A 138 -33.51 -19.54 -7.28
N ASP A 139 -32.53 -20.33 -7.76
CA ASP A 139 -32.12 -21.61 -7.19
C ASP A 139 -31.07 -21.47 -6.07
N GLY A 140 -30.67 -20.24 -5.75
CA GLY A 140 -29.66 -19.93 -4.73
C GLY A 140 -28.21 -20.05 -5.22
N THR A 141 -28.00 -20.40 -6.50
CA THR A 141 -26.67 -20.35 -7.11
C THR A 141 -26.22 -18.91 -7.30
N VAL A 142 -24.89 -18.70 -7.29
CA VAL A 142 -24.29 -17.39 -7.52
C VAL A 142 -23.31 -17.49 -8.66
N ASP A 143 -23.62 -16.82 -9.76
CA ASP A 143 -22.69 -16.64 -10.87
C ASP A 143 -21.80 -15.42 -10.59
N THR A 144 -20.51 -15.56 -10.83
CA THR A 144 -19.52 -14.50 -10.66
C THR A 144 -18.91 -14.16 -12.00
N GLY A 145 -18.77 -12.87 -12.32
CA GLY A 145 -18.11 -12.40 -13.53
C GLY A 145 -17.16 -11.24 -13.26
N ARG A 146 -16.30 -10.95 -14.25
CA ARG A 146 -15.35 -9.83 -14.20
C ARG A 146 -15.32 -9.06 -15.53
N GLY A 147 -15.05 -7.76 -15.43
CA GLY A 147 -14.80 -6.89 -16.58
C GLY A 147 -16.00 -6.85 -17.54
N GLN A 148 -15.78 -7.29 -18.78
CA GLN A 148 -16.81 -7.26 -19.83
C GLN A 148 -17.98 -8.22 -19.54
N GLU A 149 -17.76 -9.28 -18.75
CA GLU A 149 -18.82 -10.22 -18.36
C GLU A 149 -19.94 -9.54 -17.55
N CYS A 150 -19.64 -8.39 -16.92
CA CYS A 150 -20.59 -7.64 -16.12
C CYS A 150 -21.56 -6.77 -16.93
N GLN A 151 -21.33 -6.63 -18.25
CA GLN A 151 -22.21 -5.90 -19.15
C GLN A 151 -23.29 -6.77 -19.79
N GLN A 152 -23.15 -8.10 -19.69
CA GLN A 152 -24.15 -9.06 -20.17
C GLN A 152 -25.35 -9.16 -19.24
#